data_AF-A0AAN9YUB5-F1
#
_entry.id   AF-A0AAN9YUB5-F1
#
_cell.length_a   1.000
_cell.length_b   1.000
_cell.length_c   1.000
_cell.angle_alpha   90.00
_cell.angle_beta   90.00
_cell.angle_gamma   90.00
#
_symmetry.space_group_name_H-M   'P 1'
#
loop_
_entity.id
_entity.type
_entity.pdbx_description
1 polymer ?
#
loop_
_entity_poly.entity_id
_entity_poly.type
_entity_poly.pdbx_seq_one_letter_code
_entity_poly.pdbx_strand_id
1 'polypeptide(L)'
;MADNKGSNNDRKTIEHYGLKRVPENLGPSDAEFAEKYIGPLTDDWEAYMVKSPRSSSSSGSDPEEWDNLHSYVLSLSQQAYMISFVALTRGEHLGAERLTEMRFHEMIIDNIRAAAATAAAEAVPNEAGGSNDANSTTGRTRLPNIRWIGARMIIHEGAADSIRAVFEQAGTDVLDRGTVEVTPADGARFSACFDGNPLARSVRSLTQHHAAEMGGAFIKRFIFIAEGNEFGQPRLHMLVELGWPTAAADLKPRPAPIPLFSCGGVIKMT
;
A
#
# COMPACT_ATOMS: atom_id res chain seq x y z
N MET A 1 7.60 28.41 4.79
CA MET A 1 7.00 27.74 5.96
C MET A 1 5.51 27.84 5.79
N ALA A 2 4.84 26.73 5.45
CA ALA A 2 3.39 26.71 5.28
C ALA A 2 2.76 26.39 6.64
N ASP A 3 1.82 27.24 7.07
CA ASP A 3 1.03 27.06 8.27
C ASP A 3 0.21 25.77 8.18
N ASN A 4 0.72 24.71 8.80
CA ASN A 4 0.04 23.44 8.94
C ASN A 4 -0.97 23.53 10.12
N LYS A 5 -1.85 24.52 10.08
CA LYS A 5 -3.05 24.60 10.93
C LYS A 5 -4.06 23.58 10.40
N GLY A 6 -3.72 22.29 10.54
CA GLY A 6 -4.60 21.19 10.22
C GLY A 6 -5.80 21.22 11.16
N SER A 7 -6.98 21.42 10.58
CA SER A 7 -8.26 21.31 11.26
C SER A 7 -8.35 19.96 11.97
N ASN A 8 -8.98 19.97 13.15
CA ASN A 8 -9.40 18.76 13.84
C ASN A 8 -10.23 17.88 12.88
N ASN A 9 -9.73 16.66 12.67
CA ASN A 9 -10.47 15.40 12.60
C ASN A 9 -11.44 15.02 11.46
N ASP A 10 -11.59 15.77 10.38
CA ASP A 10 -12.29 15.20 9.21
C ASP A 10 -11.33 14.42 8.31
N ARG A 11 -10.81 13.30 8.85
CA ARG A 11 -10.12 12.30 8.02
C ARG A 11 -11.18 11.60 7.17
N LYS A 12 -11.19 11.91 5.89
CA LYS A 12 -12.08 11.28 4.92
C LYS A 12 -11.79 9.78 4.83
N THR A 13 -12.84 8.97 4.98
CA THR A 13 -12.85 7.52 4.68
C THR A 13 -13.21 7.30 3.21
N ILE A 14 -13.14 6.06 2.72
CA ILE A 14 -13.55 5.75 1.33
C ILE A 14 -15.01 6.21 1.04
N GLU A 15 -15.92 6.17 2.02
CA GLU A 15 -17.33 6.53 1.86
C GLU A 15 -17.51 8.03 1.60
N HIS A 16 -16.61 8.87 2.13
CA HIS A 16 -16.61 10.32 1.85
C HIS A 16 -16.29 10.64 0.39
N TYR A 17 -15.73 9.68 -0.35
CA TYR A 17 -15.47 9.75 -1.78
C TYR A 17 -16.53 9.01 -2.61
N GLY A 18 -17.65 8.61 -2.00
CA GLY A 18 -18.71 7.83 -2.65
C GLY A 18 -18.31 6.40 -2.97
N LEU A 19 -17.23 5.89 -2.38
CA LEU A 19 -16.78 4.51 -2.57
C LEU A 19 -17.39 3.60 -1.51
N LYS A 20 -17.39 2.28 -1.75
CA LYS A 20 -17.79 1.29 -0.74
C LYS A 20 -16.77 0.16 -0.64
N ARG A 21 -16.57 -0.34 0.59
CA ARG A 21 -15.83 -1.57 0.89
C ARG A 21 -16.82 -2.73 0.91
N VAL A 22 -16.51 -3.80 0.19
CA VAL A 22 -17.33 -5.02 0.13
C VAL A 22 -16.43 -6.20 0.48
N PRO A 23 -16.85 -7.10 1.38
CA PRO A 23 -16.14 -8.36 1.61
C PRO A 23 -16.02 -9.16 0.32
N GLU A 24 -14.89 -9.81 0.12
CA GLU A 24 -14.61 -10.63 -1.05
C GLU A 24 -14.31 -12.07 -0.63
N ASN A 25 -14.62 -13.04 -1.49
CA ASN A 25 -14.22 -14.43 -1.27
C ASN A 25 -12.79 -14.70 -1.78
N LEU A 26 -11.83 -13.88 -1.34
CA LEU A 26 -10.40 -14.18 -1.47
C LEU A 26 -9.92 -14.83 -0.19
N GLY A 27 -8.84 -15.61 -0.29
CA GLY A 27 -8.32 -16.37 0.84
C GLY A 27 -6.81 -16.25 0.98
N PRO A 28 -6.22 -17.06 1.88
CA PRO A 28 -4.78 -17.12 2.07
C PRO A 28 -3.98 -17.36 0.78
N SER A 29 -4.55 -18.06 -0.22
CA SER A 29 -3.91 -18.28 -1.53
C SER A 29 -3.47 -17.01 -2.25
N ASP A 30 -4.14 -15.87 -2.00
CA ASP A 30 -3.74 -14.58 -2.57
C ASP A 30 -2.47 -14.00 -1.93
N ALA A 31 -2.05 -14.54 -0.78
CA ALA A 31 -0.83 -14.21 -0.07
C ALA A 31 0.25 -15.30 -0.14
N GLU A 32 0.01 -16.43 -0.83
CA GLU A 32 0.93 -17.58 -0.90
C GLU A 32 2.32 -17.20 -1.42
N PHE A 33 2.38 -16.29 -2.40
CA PHE A 33 3.64 -15.78 -2.94
C PHE A 33 4.55 -15.13 -1.87
N ALA A 34 3.97 -14.71 -0.74
CA ALA A 34 4.65 -14.05 0.35
C ALA A 34 5.01 -14.97 1.53
N GLU A 35 4.48 -16.21 1.55
CA GLU A 35 4.58 -17.13 2.70
C GLU A 35 6.03 -17.34 3.15
N LYS A 36 6.96 -17.48 2.21
CA LYS A 36 8.41 -17.61 2.47
C LYS A 36 8.97 -16.49 3.37
N TYR A 37 8.37 -15.30 3.34
CA TYR A 37 8.85 -14.11 4.04
C TYR A 37 8.04 -13.77 5.29
N ILE A 38 6.74 -14.02 5.26
CA ILE A 38 5.84 -13.67 6.36
C ILE A 38 5.62 -14.83 7.34
N GLY A 39 6.02 -16.04 6.95
CA GLY A 39 5.76 -17.28 7.68
C GLY A 39 4.50 -17.99 7.19
N PRO A 40 4.18 -19.17 7.75
CA PRO A 40 2.98 -19.93 7.40
C PRO A 40 1.74 -19.06 7.48
N LEU A 41 0.88 -19.14 6.46
CA LEU A 41 -0.35 -18.36 6.43
C LEU A 41 -1.31 -18.80 7.54
N THR A 42 -1.92 -17.83 8.20
CA THR A 42 -2.94 -18.03 9.23
C THR A 42 -4.35 -18.07 8.62
N ASP A 43 -5.35 -18.42 9.42
CA ASP A 43 -6.76 -18.43 8.96
C ASP A 43 -7.46 -17.06 9.15
N ASP A 44 -6.77 -16.05 9.68
CA ASP A 44 -7.31 -14.72 9.98
C ASP A 44 -7.19 -13.72 8.81
N TRP A 45 -6.98 -14.21 7.59
CA TRP A 45 -6.93 -13.34 6.42
C TRP A 45 -8.33 -12.87 6.05
N GLU A 46 -8.49 -11.55 6.02
CA GLU A 46 -9.71 -10.91 5.54
C GLU A 46 -9.51 -10.36 4.14
N ALA A 47 -10.55 -10.42 3.32
CA ALA A 47 -10.52 -10.03 1.93
C ALA A 47 -11.60 -9.00 1.61
N TYR A 48 -11.22 -7.95 0.88
CA TYR A 48 -12.15 -6.89 0.51
C TYR A 48 -11.87 -6.31 -0.86
N MET A 49 -12.92 -5.73 -1.45
CA MET A 49 -12.84 -4.83 -2.60
C MET A 49 -13.31 -3.43 -2.24
N VAL A 50 -12.64 -2.41 -2.77
CA VAL A 50 -13.13 -1.03 -2.80
C VAL A 50 -13.69 -0.77 -4.18
N LYS A 51 -14.97 -0.38 -4.24
CA LYS A 51 -15.69 -0.15 -5.49
C LYS A 51 -16.14 1.30 -5.64
N SER A 52 -16.21 1.80 -6.88
CA SER A 52 -16.84 3.08 -7.21
C SER A 52 -18.15 2.89 -7.98
N PRO A 53 -19.12 3.81 -7.84
CA PRO A 53 -20.31 3.81 -8.69
C PRO A 53 -19.90 3.93 -10.16
N ARG A 54 -20.47 3.12 -11.05
CA ARG A 54 -20.21 3.25 -12.48
C ARG A 54 -20.80 4.58 -12.97
N SER A 55 -20.00 5.37 -13.69
CA SER A 55 -20.52 6.55 -14.38
C SER A 55 -21.56 6.07 -15.40
N SER A 56 -22.78 6.61 -15.34
CA SER A 56 -24.03 6.12 -15.94
C SER A 56 -24.12 6.05 -17.48
N SER A 57 -23.02 5.77 -18.20
CA SER A 57 -22.96 5.82 -19.66
C SER A 57 -23.17 4.48 -20.37
N SER A 58 -23.32 3.36 -19.65
CA SER A 58 -23.67 2.07 -20.24
C SER A 58 -25.17 1.82 -20.04
N SER A 59 -25.93 1.88 -21.14
CA SER A 59 -27.38 1.73 -21.24
C SER A 59 -27.94 0.33 -20.89
N GLY A 60 -27.31 -0.38 -19.95
CA GLY A 60 -27.73 -1.68 -19.45
C GLY A 60 -28.58 -1.52 -18.19
N SER A 61 -29.70 -2.24 -18.13
CA SER A 61 -30.75 -2.15 -17.12
C SER A 61 -30.38 -2.69 -15.73
N ASP A 62 -29.10 -2.69 -15.35
CA ASP A 62 -28.67 -3.15 -14.02
C ASP A 62 -28.39 -1.94 -13.11
N PRO A 63 -29.31 -1.60 -12.19
CA PRO A 63 -29.31 -0.31 -11.50
C PRO A 63 -28.17 -0.09 -10.49
N GLU A 64 -27.27 -1.07 -10.29
CA GLU A 64 -26.13 -0.94 -9.37
C GLU A 64 -24.86 -1.61 -9.90
N GLU A 65 -24.38 -1.21 -11.07
CA GLU A 65 -23.06 -1.64 -11.50
C GLU A 65 -21.98 -0.80 -10.80
N TRP A 66 -21.03 -1.47 -10.14
CA TRP A 66 -19.93 -0.87 -9.41
C TRP A 66 -18.61 -1.35 -9.99
N ASP A 67 -17.72 -0.42 -10.36
CA ASP A 67 -16.40 -0.74 -10.87
C ASP A 67 -15.48 -1.08 -9.69
N ASN A 68 -14.72 -2.18 -9.81
CA ASN A 68 -13.68 -2.52 -8.84
C ASN A 68 -12.50 -1.55 -9.01
N LEU A 69 -12.10 -0.87 -7.94
CA LEU A 69 -10.95 0.02 -7.94
C LEU A 69 -9.72 -0.61 -7.29
N HIS A 70 -9.94 -1.48 -6.30
CA HIS A 70 -8.87 -2.02 -5.47
C HIS A 70 -9.34 -3.29 -4.76
N SER A 71 -8.60 -4.38 -4.91
CA SER A 71 -8.85 -5.64 -4.18
C SER A 71 -7.62 -5.98 -3.34
N TYR A 72 -7.84 -6.41 -2.11
CA TYR A 72 -6.77 -6.72 -1.18
C TYR A 72 -7.19 -7.80 -0.19
N VAL A 73 -6.17 -8.45 0.36
CA VAL A 73 -6.28 -9.29 1.55
C VAL A 73 -5.38 -8.74 2.65
N LEU A 74 -5.77 -8.89 3.91
CA LEU A 74 -4.97 -8.43 5.05
C LEU A 74 -5.01 -9.44 6.20
N SER A 75 -3.95 -9.49 6.98
CA SER A 75 -3.92 -10.20 8.27
C SER A 75 -3.27 -9.30 9.30
N LEU A 76 -4.00 -8.99 10.37
CA LEU A 76 -3.48 -8.17 11.46
C LEU A 76 -2.47 -8.95 12.32
N SER A 77 -2.68 -10.26 12.53
CA SER A 77 -1.75 -11.10 13.28
C SER A 77 -0.42 -11.27 12.54
N GLN A 78 -0.44 -11.39 11.22
CA GLN A 78 0.77 -11.45 10.38
C GLN A 78 1.28 -10.06 9.97
N GLN A 79 0.62 -8.99 10.40
CA GLN A 79 1.00 -7.60 10.09
C GLN A 79 1.16 -7.36 8.58
N ALA A 80 0.24 -7.91 7.77
CA ALA A 80 0.38 -8.01 6.33
C ALA A 80 -0.81 -7.39 5.58
N TYR A 81 -0.52 -6.71 4.47
CA TYR A 81 -1.49 -6.13 3.54
C TYR A 81 -1.07 -6.47 2.11
N MET A 82 -1.85 -7.30 1.42
CA MET A 82 -1.53 -7.79 0.07
C MET A 82 -2.54 -7.26 -0.94
N ILE A 83 -2.03 -6.67 -2.01
CA ILE A 83 -2.80 -6.06 -3.09
C ILE A 83 -2.96 -7.11 -4.20
N SER A 84 -4.19 -7.45 -4.55
CA SER A 84 -4.49 -8.36 -5.67
C SER A 84 -4.88 -7.61 -6.94
N PHE A 85 -5.41 -6.39 -6.80
CA PHE A 85 -5.82 -5.56 -7.94
C PHE A 85 -5.82 -4.09 -7.55
N VAL A 86 -5.44 -3.20 -8.48
CA VAL A 86 -5.63 -1.75 -8.33
C VAL A 86 -5.81 -1.09 -9.70
N ALA A 87 -6.88 -0.30 -9.84
CA ALA A 87 -7.18 0.52 -11.00
C ALA A 87 -7.83 1.82 -10.53
N LEU A 88 -7.03 2.89 -10.37
CA LEU A 88 -7.52 4.20 -9.91
C LEU A 88 -7.65 5.23 -11.03
N THR A 89 -7.35 4.84 -12.26
CA THR A 89 -7.38 5.67 -13.46
C THR A 89 -8.02 4.92 -14.62
N ARG A 90 -8.61 5.63 -15.58
CA ARG A 90 -9.20 5.05 -16.81
C ARG A 90 -8.19 4.38 -17.74
N GLY A 91 -6.90 4.55 -17.48
CA GLY A 91 -5.81 3.93 -18.24
C GLY A 91 -4.50 4.01 -17.47
N GLU A 92 -3.46 3.36 -18.02
CA GLU A 92 -2.15 3.20 -17.35
C GLU A 92 -1.18 4.37 -17.62
N HIS A 93 -1.49 5.24 -18.58
CA HIS A 93 -0.61 6.34 -18.96
C HIS A 93 -0.60 7.47 -17.92
N LEU A 94 0.52 8.18 -17.84
CA LEU A 94 0.65 9.36 -16.97
C LEU A 94 -0.39 10.42 -17.36
N GLY A 95 -1.12 10.93 -16.37
CA GLY A 95 -2.17 11.92 -16.58
C GLY A 95 -3.53 11.34 -16.97
N ALA A 96 -3.67 10.01 -17.04
CA ALA A 96 -4.96 9.36 -17.22
C ALA A 96 -5.99 9.86 -16.19
N GLU A 97 -7.24 10.03 -16.65
CA GLU A 97 -8.34 10.47 -15.81
C GLU A 97 -8.51 9.55 -14.60
N ARG A 98 -8.62 10.13 -13.41
CA ARG A 98 -8.79 9.38 -12.17
C ARG A 98 -10.24 8.89 -12.04
N LEU A 99 -10.39 7.65 -11.59
CA LEU A 99 -11.70 7.07 -11.25
C LEU A 99 -12.19 7.51 -9.86
N THR A 100 -11.28 7.99 -9.01
CA THR A 100 -11.61 8.57 -7.69
C THR A 100 -10.61 9.66 -7.31
N GLU A 101 -11.10 10.67 -6.59
CA GLU A 101 -10.23 11.70 -5.98
C GLU A 101 -9.36 11.13 -4.84
N MET A 102 -9.80 10.03 -4.21
CA MET A 102 -9.07 9.42 -3.10
C MET A 102 -7.72 8.88 -3.56
N ARG A 103 -6.63 9.25 -2.88
CA ARG A 103 -5.29 8.77 -3.24
C ARG A 103 -5.10 7.33 -2.75
N PHE A 104 -4.29 6.56 -3.47
CA PHE A 104 -4.09 5.16 -3.16
C PHE A 104 -3.57 4.92 -1.74
N HIS A 105 -2.60 5.72 -1.29
CA HIS A 105 -2.06 5.58 0.08
C HIS A 105 -3.08 5.95 1.16
N GLU A 106 -4.00 6.88 0.88
CA GLU A 106 -5.10 7.21 1.79
C GLU A 106 -6.06 6.01 1.89
N MET A 107 -6.34 5.37 0.75
CA MET A 107 -7.19 4.18 0.68
C MET A 107 -6.60 3.00 1.46
N ILE A 108 -5.29 2.73 1.33
CA ILE A 108 -4.60 1.70 2.12
C ILE A 108 -4.75 1.97 3.63
N ILE A 109 -4.52 3.23 4.05
CA ILE A 109 -4.63 3.61 5.46
C ILE A 109 -6.06 3.44 5.98
N ASP A 110 -7.05 3.86 5.21
CA ASP A 110 -8.45 3.69 5.58
C ASP A 110 -8.82 2.21 5.72
N ASN A 111 -8.35 1.36 4.81
CA ASN A 111 -8.54 -0.08 4.87
C ASN A 111 -7.91 -0.72 6.12
N ILE A 112 -6.68 -0.33 6.46
CA ILE A 112 -6.01 -0.81 7.69
C ILE A 112 -6.78 -0.37 8.94
N ARG A 113 -7.29 0.87 8.97
CA ARG A 113 -8.10 1.38 10.08
C ARG A 113 -9.40 0.59 10.24
N ALA A 114 -10.11 0.36 9.13
CA ALA A 114 -11.36 -0.37 9.14
C ALA A 114 -11.16 -1.77 9.72
N ALA A 115 -10.14 -2.49 9.27
CA ALA A 115 -9.82 -3.82 9.80
C ALA A 115 -9.45 -3.80 11.30
N ALA A 116 -8.64 -2.83 11.72
CA ALA A 116 -8.28 -2.68 13.14
C ALA A 116 -9.50 -2.38 14.02
N ALA A 117 -10.46 -1.59 13.51
CA ALA A 117 -11.70 -1.28 14.21
C ALA A 117 -12.61 -2.52 14.33
N THR A 118 -12.73 -3.32 13.26
CA THR A 118 -13.46 -4.60 13.29
C THR A 118 -12.87 -5.54 14.32
N ALA A 119 -11.55 -5.78 14.28
CA ALA A 119 -10.87 -6.65 15.24
C ALA A 119 -11.00 -6.15 16.69
N ALA A 120 -10.96 -4.83 16.91
CA ALA A 120 -11.18 -4.25 18.23
C ALA A 120 -12.62 -4.46 18.73
N ALA A 121 -13.63 -4.36 17.85
CA ALA A 121 -15.02 -4.60 18.20
C ALA A 121 -15.29 -6.07 18.56
N GLU A 122 -14.61 -7.01 17.89
CA GLU A 122 -14.70 -8.45 18.19
C GLU A 122 -13.96 -8.84 19.48
N ALA A 123 -12.90 -8.10 19.83
CA ALA A 123 -12.08 -8.38 21.02
C ALA A 123 -12.68 -7.87 22.33
N VAL A 124 -13.82 -7.14 22.34
CA VAL A 124 -14.49 -6.73 23.58
C VAL A 124 -15.37 -7.87 24.07
N PRO A 125 -14.95 -8.67 25.07
CA PRO A 125 -15.85 -9.59 25.73
C PRO A 125 -16.98 -8.80 26.39
N ASN A 126 -18.17 -9.40 26.45
CA ASN A 126 -19.35 -8.93 27.19
C ASN A 126 -19.11 -8.83 28.71
N GLU A 127 -18.06 -8.13 29.16
CA GLU A 127 -17.90 -7.75 30.55
C GLU A 127 -18.78 -6.54 30.82
N ALA A 128 -20.02 -6.84 31.22
CA ALA A 128 -20.95 -5.90 31.82
C ALA A 128 -20.37 -5.38 33.15
N GLY A 129 -19.40 -4.47 33.09
CA GLY A 129 -18.74 -3.90 34.26
C GLY A 129 -18.30 -2.47 33.99
N GLY A 130 -19.19 -1.51 34.25
CA GLY A 130 -19.05 -0.10 33.89
C GLY A 130 -17.77 0.56 34.38
N SER A 131 -17.02 1.12 33.44
CA SER A 131 -15.97 2.11 33.67
C SER A 131 -16.15 3.23 32.63
N ASN A 132 -16.78 4.32 33.06
CA ASN A 132 -17.08 5.52 32.27
C ASN A 132 -15.87 6.46 32.17
N ASP A 133 -14.69 5.94 31.81
CA ASP A 133 -13.53 6.77 31.49
C ASP A 133 -13.63 7.30 30.04
N ALA A 134 -14.72 8.04 29.79
CA ALA A 134 -15.05 8.69 28.53
C ALA A 134 -14.14 9.89 28.19
N ASN A 135 -13.02 10.05 28.90
CA ASN A 135 -12.10 11.17 28.76
C ASN A 135 -10.74 10.80 28.17
N SER A 136 -10.59 9.62 27.54
CA SER A 136 -9.48 9.35 26.60
C SER A 136 -9.70 10.10 25.27
N THR A 137 -10.09 11.36 25.35
CA THR A 137 -10.29 12.29 24.24
C THR A 137 -8.92 12.80 23.80
N THR A 138 -8.35 12.18 22.75
CA THR A 138 -7.22 12.60 21.88
C THR A 138 -6.26 11.46 21.51
N GLY A 139 -6.46 10.26 22.04
CA GLY A 139 -5.69 9.08 21.69
C GLY A 139 -5.91 8.67 20.24
N ARG A 140 -5.16 9.27 19.30
CA ARG A 140 -4.97 8.69 17.97
C ARG A 140 -4.51 7.26 18.19
N THR A 141 -5.42 6.30 18.01
CA THR A 141 -5.05 4.89 18.04
C THR A 141 -4.04 4.71 16.92
N ARG A 142 -2.79 4.46 17.31
CA ARG A 142 -1.73 4.11 16.39
C ARG A 142 -2.24 2.94 15.55
N LEU A 143 -2.01 3.00 14.23
CA LEU A 143 -2.39 1.88 13.38
C LEU A 143 -1.67 0.62 13.86
N PRO A 144 -2.27 -0.57 13.67
CA PRO A 144 -1.51 -1.80 13.79
C PRO A 144 -0.23 -1.66 12.95
N ASN A 145 0.89 -2.13 13.50
CA ASN A 145 2.18 -2.03 12.82
C ASN A 145 2.19 -3.00 11.63
N ILE A 146 1.67 -2.57 10.46
CA ILE A 146 1.75 -3.35 9.22
C ILE A 146 3.20 -3.42 8.77
N ARG A 147 3.77 -4.63 8.80
CA ARG A 147 5.16 -4.93 8.47
C ARG A 147 5.33 -5.24 7.00
N TRP A 148 4.33 -5.88 6.39
CA TRP A 148 4.42 -6.36 5.02
C TRP A 148 3.36 -5.70 4.16
N ILE A 149 3.80 -5.07 3.06
CA ILE A 149 2.91 -4.62 1.99
C ILE A 149 3.31 -5.33 0.72
N GLY A 150 2.40 -6.08 0.12
CA GLY A 150 2.67 -6.83 -1.11
C GLY A 150 1.74 -6.46 -2.25
N ALA A 151 2.18 -6.75 -3.47
CA ALA A 151 1.31 -6.81 -4.64
C ALA A 151 1.57 -8.08 -5.43
N ARG A 152 0.47 -8.76 -5.74
CA ARG A 152 0.41 -10.00 -6.49
C ARG A 152 0.16 -9.70 -7.97
N MET A 153 0.73 -10.51 -8.87
CA MET A 153 0.48 -10.51 -10.31
C MET A 153 0.54 -9.10 -10.94
N ILE A 154 1.72 -8.49 -10.88
CA ILE A 154 1.94 -7.14 -11.40
C ILE A 154 1.91 -7.17 -12.93
N ILE A 155 0.81 -6.69 -13.50
CA ILE A 155 0.59 -6.58 -14.96
C ILE A 155 0.91 -5.19 -15.52
N HIS A 156 0.90 -4.15 -14.67
CA HIS A 156 1.17 -2.78 -15.11
C HIS A 156 2.56 -2.68 -15.75
N GLU A 157 2.64 -2.25 -17.01
CA GLU A 157 3.85 -2.32 -17.82
C GLU A 157 5.04 -1.61 -17.16
N GLY A 158 4.89 -0.35 -16.75
CA GLY A 158 5.98 0.38 -16.08
C GLY A 158 6.44 -0.22 -14.75
N ALA A 159 5.56 -0.89 -14.00
CA ALA A 159 5.95 -1.60 -12.78
C ALA A 159 6.71 -2.88 -13.13
N ALA A 160 6.22 -3.65 -14.12
CA ALA A 160 6.87 -4.85 -14.63
C ALA A 160 8.26 -4.54 -15.18
N ASP A 161 8.43 -3.51 -16.00
CA ASP A 161 9.73 -3.07 -16.53
C ASP A 161 10.70 -2.69 -15.42
N SER A 162 10.23 -1.95 -14.42
CA SER A 162 11.05 -1.64 -13.25
C SER A 162 11.51 -2.89 -12.51
N ILE A 163 10.69 -3.95 -12.45
CA ILE A 163 11.06 -5.22 -11.83
C ILE A 163 12.08 -5.97 -12.71
N ARG A 164 11.86 -6.05 -14.02
CA ARG A 164 12.79 -6.67 -14.97
C ARG A 164 14.18 -6.03 -14.88
N ALA A 165 14.25 -4.70 -14.83
CA ALA A 165 15.50 -3.97 -14.67
C ALA A 165 16.21 -4.31 -13.34
N VAL A 166 15.46 -4.55 -12.26
CA VAL A 166 16.05 -4.99 -10.99
C VAL A 166 16.64 -6.40 -11.11
N PHE A 167 15.97 -7.34 -11.78
CA PHE A 167 16.48 -8.68 -12.03
C PHE A 167 17.73 -8.65 -12.94
N GLU A 168 17.70 -7.88 -14.02
CA GLU A 168 18.83 -7.70 -14.94
C GLU A 168 20.06 -7.15 -14.20
N GLN A 169 19.89 -6.13 -13.36
CA GLN A 169 20.98 -5.57 -12.53
C GLN A 169 21.52 -6.56 -11.50
N ALA A 170 20.74 -7.58 -11.11
CA ALA A 170 21.19 -8.67 -10.24
C ALA A 170 21.91 -9.79 -11.01
N GLY A 171 21.95 -9.74 -12.35
CA GLY A 171 22.48 -10.82 -13.18
C GLY A 171 21.61 -12.07 -13.18
N THR A 172 20.30 -11.91 -12.95
CA THR A 172 19.31 -12.99 -12.92
C THR A 172 18.31 -12.81 -14.05
N ASP A 173 17.95 -13.89 -14.76
CA ASP A 173 16.85 -13.84 -15.73
C ASP A 173 15.51 -13.76 -14.99
N VAL A 174 14.68 -12.80 -15.38
CA VAL A 174 13.34 -12.61 -14.82
C VAL A 174 12.37 -13.73 -15.25
N LEU A 175 12.68 -14.46 -16.32
CA LEU A 175 11.94 -15.64 -16.77
C LEU A 175 12.21 -16.87 -15.91
N ASP A 176 13.29 -16.87 -15.13
CA ASP A 176 13.59 -17.91 -14.15
C ASP A 176 12.85 -17.64 -12.83
N ARG A 177 12.51 -18.73 -12.13
CA ARG A 177 11.99 -18.63 -10.77
C ARG A 177 13.06 -18.06 -9.86
N GLY A 178 12.80 -16.92 -9.23
CA GLY A 178 13.81 -16.24 -8.45
C GLY A 178 13.28 -15.06 -7.65
N THR A 179 14.13 -14.58 -6.74
CA THR A 179 13.82 -13.43 -5.90
C THR A 179 15.02 -12.51 -5.80
N VAL A 180 14.80 -11.21 -5.92
CA VAL A 180 15.83 -10.19 -5.76
C VAL A 180 15.43 -9.23 -4.65
N GLU A 181 16.31 -9.09 -3.67
CA GLU A 181 16.12 -8.14 -2.57
C GLU A 181 16.91 -6.84 -2.85
N VAL A 182 16.29 -5.71 -2.56
CA VAL A 182 16.92 -4.38 -2.67
C VAL A 182 16.71 -3.63 -1.37
N THR A 183 17.80 -3.19 -0.77
CA THR A 183 17.87 -2.52 0.54
C THR A 183 18.45 -1.12 0.39
N PRO A 184 18.31 -0.22 1.38
CA PRO A 184 18.96 1.08 1.35
C PRO A 184 20.49 1.02 1.15
N ALA A 185 21.15 -0.09 1.51
CA ALA A 185 22.60 -0.27 1.32
C ALA A 185 22.99 -0.38 -0.18
N ASP A 186 22.03 -0.70 -1.05
CA ASP A 186 22.23 -0.77 -2.52
C ASP A 186 22.21 0.62 -3.19
N GLY A 187 22.05 1.71 -2.42
CA GLY A 187 22.24 3.09 -2.86
C GLY A 187 21.35 3.49 -4.04
N ALA A 188 21.96 3.74 -5.20
CA ALA A 188 21.26 4.19 -6.41
C ALA A 188 20.20 3.19 -6.88
N ARG A 189 20.47 1.88 -6.73
CA ARG A 189 19.52 0.82 -7.09
C ARG A 189 18.23 0.88 -6.27
N PHE A 190 18.36 1.10 -4.96
CA PHE A 190 17.22 1.28 -4.07
C PHE A 190 16.42 2.54 -4.41
N SER A 191 17.10 3.63 -4.74
CA SER A 191 16.46 4.88 -5.13
C SER A 191 15.68 4.73 -6.44
N ALA A 192 16.26 4.02 -7.42
CA ALA A 192 15.63 3.76 -8.72
C ALA A 192 14.32 2.97 -8.61
N CYS A 193 14.13 2.15 -7.58
CA CYS A 193 12.85 1.48 -7.33
C CYS A 193 11.69 2.48 -7.23
N PHE A 194 11.91 3.66 -6.63
CA PHE A 194 10.86 4.68 -6.55
C PHE A 194 10.61 5.40 -7.87
N ASP A 195 11.62 5.52 -8.74
CA ASP A 195 11.47 6.26 -9.98
C ASP A 195 10.78 5.41 -11.05
N GLY A 196 11.06 4.11 -11.08
CA GLY A 196 10.45 3.17 -12.02
C GLY A 196 9.10 2.61 -11.56
N ASN A 197 8.94 2.30 -10.27
CA ASN A 197 7.82 1.46 -9.82
C ASN A 197 6.70 2.29 -9.11
N PRO A 198 5.48 2.37 -9.68
CA PRO A 198 4.36 3.10 -9.07
C PRO A 198 3.91 2.56 -7.71
N LEU A 199 4.07 1.25 -7.46
CA LEU A 199 3.79 0.67 -6.15
C LEU A 199 4.83 1.10 -5.11
N ALA A 200 6.12 1.07 -5.46
CA ALA A 200 7.18 1.57 -4.58
C ALA A 200 6.94 3.05 -4.21
N ARG A 201 6.53 3.89 -5.18
CA ARG A 201 6.14 5.28 -4.91
C ARG A 201 4.95 5.40 -3.98
N SER A 202 3.97 4.51 -4.14
CA SER A 202 2.77 4.51 -3.30
C SER A 202 3.10 4.16 -1.86
N VAL A 203 3.96 3.16 -1.62
CA VAL A 203 4.42 2.81 -0.27
C VAL A 203 5.33 3.90 0.32
N ARG A 204 6.15 4.57 -0.49
CA ARG A 204 6.89 5.77 -0.05
C ARG A 204 5.95 6.89 0.38
N SER A 205 4.93 7.17 -0.43
CA SER A 205 3.92 8.20 -0.15
C SER A 205 3.15 7.87 1.12
N LEU A 206 2.78 6.60 1.31
CA LEU A 206 2.17 6.08 2.52
C LEU A 206 2.99 6.39 3.77
N THR A 207 4.27 6.00 3.78
CA THR A 207 5.18 6.20 4.92
C THR A 207 5.50 7.68 5.18
N GLN A 208 5.45 8.54 4.16
CA GLN A 208 5.70 9.98 4.30
C GLN A 208 4.45 10.75 4.77
N HIS A 209 3.32 10.58 4.10
CA HIS A 209 2.09 11.32 4.39
C HIS A 209 1.39 10.85 5.66
N HIS A 210 1.57 9.58 6.04
CA HIS A 210 0.99 8.99 7.25
C HIS A 210 2.06 8.59 8.27
N ALA A 211 3.21 9.27 8.28
CA ALA A 211 4.33 8.96 9.17
C ALA A 211 3.90 8.87 10.64
N ALA A 212 3.08 9.80 11.13
CA ALA A 212 2.61 9.81 12.52
C ALA A 212 1.72 8.59 12.84
N GLU A 213 0.88 8.16 11.90
CA GLU A 213 -0.07 7.05 12.09
C GLU A 213 0.61 5.70 11.99
N MET A 214 1.60 5.61 11.11
CA MET A 214 2.45 4.44 10.90
C MET A 214 3.57 4.35 11.95
N GLY A 215 3.59 5.23 12.96
CA GLY A 215 4.62 5.22 14.02
C GLY A 215 6.04 5.47 13.51
N GLY A 216 6.19 6.29 12.48
CA GLY A 216 7.49 6.60 11.86
C GLY A 216 8.06 5.48 10.98
N ALA A 217 7.20 4.57 10.51
CA ALA A 217 7.61 3.45 9.65
C ALA A 217 8.48 3.92 8.47
N PHE A 218 9.45 3.09 8.09
CA PHE A 218 10.32 3.30 6.94
C PHE A 218 10.43 2.02 6.11
N ILE A 219 10.78 2.14 4.85
CA ILE A 219 10.99 0.98 3.97
C ILE A 219 12.35 0.36 4.31
N LYS A 220 12.34 -0.88 4.79
CA LYS A 220 13.54 -1.65 5.14
C LYS A 220 14.13 -2.35 3.92
N ARG A 221 13.29 -2.95 3.08
CA ARG A 221 13.69 -3.56 1.81
C ARG A 221 12.51 -3.75 0.87
N PHE A 222 12.84 -3.84 -0.42
CA PHE A 222 11.98 -4.39 -1.46
C PHE A 222 12.39 -5.83 -1.74
N ILE A 223 11.41 -6.67 -2.05
CA ILE A 223 11.61 -8.05 -2.46
C ILE A 223 10.81 -8.24 -3.73
N PHE A 224 11.50 -8.44 -4.84
CA PHE A 224 10.89 -8.69 -6.13
C PHE A 224 10.93 -10.18 -6.42
N ILE A 225 9.80 -10.75 -6.85
CA ILE A 225 9.62 -12.18 -6.98
C ILE A 225 9.17 -12.47 -8.41
N ALA A 226 9.84 -13.43 -9.06
CA ALA A 226 9.44 -13.99 -10.34
C ALA A 226 9.09 -15.47 -10.14
N GLU A 227 7.87 -15.86 -10.52
CA GLU A 227 7.42 -17.28 -10.45
C GLU A 227 7.74 -18.08 -11.71
N GLY A 228 8.56 -17.49 -12.59
CA GLY A 228 9.02 -18.08 -13.83
C GLY A 228 8.12 -17.74 -15.02
N ASN A 229 8.52 -18.26 -16.18
CA ASN A 229 7.87 -18.04 -17.45
C ASN A 229 6.58 -18.86 -17.59
N GLU A 230 5.44 -18.18 -17.64
CA GLU A 230 4.18 -18.76 -18.08
C GLU A 230 3.70 -18.04 -19.33
N PHE A 231 3.47 -18.81 -20.41
CA PHE A 231 3.00 -18.28 -21.70
C PHE A 231 3.89 -17.17 -22.30
N GLY A 232 5.20 -17.20 -22.04
CA GLY A 232 6.14 -16.21 -22.54
C GLY A 232 6.27 -14.96 -21.68
N GLN A 233 5.59 -14.89 -20.53
CA GLN A 233 5.66 -13.75 -19.61
C GLN A 233 5.94 -14.22 -18.18
N PRO A 234 6.81 -13.52 -17.43
CA PRO A 234 7.03 -13.85 -16.03
C PRO A 234 5.84 -13.38 -15.18
N ARG A 235 5.40 -14.21 -14.24
CA ARG A 235 4.52 -13.76 -13.16
C ARG A 235 5.34 -13.01 -12.12
N LEU A 236 5.07 -11.72 -11.98
CA LEU A 236 5.84 -10.82 -11.13
C LEU A 236 5.05 -10.42 -9.88
N HIS A 237 5.72 -10.43 -8.73
CA HIS A 237 5.19 -9.95 -7.47
C HIS A 237 6.20 -9.03 -6.78
N MET A 238 5.72 -8.25 -5.83
CA MET A 238 6.56 -7.35 -5.04
C MET A 238 6.12 -7.38 -3.58
N LEU A 239 7.07 -7.46 -2.65
CA LEU A 239 6.87 -7.21 -1.23
C LEU A 239 7.72 -6.03 -0.77
N VAL A 240 7.19 -5.32 0.21
CA VAL A 240 7.88 -4.25 0.94
C VAL A 240 7.86 -4.61 2.42
N GLU A 241 9.04 -4.77 3.00
CA GLU A 241 9.17 -4.87 4.46
C GLU A 241 9.31 -3.47 5.03
N LEU A 242 8.45 -3.14 5.99
CA LEU A 242 8.53 -1.91 6.78
C LEU A 242 9.29 -2.18 8.08
N GLY A 243 10.12 -1.21 8.47
CA GLY A 243 10.79 -1.14 9.76
C GLY A 243 10.26 0.03 10.59
N TRP A 244 10.48 -0.01 11.90
CA TRP A 244 10.14 1.08 12.82
C TRP A 244 11.36 1.57 13.57
N PRO A 245 11.42 2.86 13.92
CA PRO A 245 12.44 3.36 14.82
C PRO A 245 12.33 2.61 16.16
N THR A 246 13.42 1.99 16.59
CA THR A 246 13.49 1.41 17.93
C THR A 246 13.88 2.52 18.89
N ALA A 247 13.25 2.56 20.07
CA ALA A 247 13.50 3.59 21.08
C ALA A 247 15.00 3.73 21.46
N ALA A 248 15.80 2.69 21.24
CA ALA A 248 17.23 2.67 21.55
C ALA A 248 18.15 3.25 20.46
N ALA A 249 17.68 3.43 19.21
CA ALA A 249 18.53 3.88 18.09
C ALA A 249 18.44 5.39 17.79
N ASP A 250 17.55 6.13 18.46
CA ASP A 250 16.98 7.38 17.95
C ASP A 250 17.41 8.68 18.66
N LEU A 251 18.59 8.70 19.31
CA LEU A 251 19.21 9.96 19.75
C LEU A 251 20.17 10.60 18.74
N LYS A 252 20.38 9.98 17.57
CA LYS A 252 21.04 10.69 16.47
C LYS A 252 19.99 11.43 15.65
N PRO A 253 20.06 12.77 15.56
CA PRO A 253 19.09 13.53 14.76
C PRO A 253 19.09 13.00 13.33
N ARG A 254 17.91 12.62 12.84
CA ARG A 254 17.72 12.24 11.45
C ARG A 254 18.22 13.41 10.58
N PRO A 255 19.04 13.15 9.54
CA PRO A 255 19.34 14.18 8.56
C PRO A 255 18.01 14.71 8.01
N ALA A 256 17.91 16.04 7.91
CA ALA A 256 16.70 16.70 7.43
C ALA A 256 16.25 16.05 6.10
N PRO A 257 14.93 15.92 5.86
CA PRO A 257 14.43 15.37 4.61
C PRO A 257 15.10 16.11 3.45
N ILE A 258 15.76 15.35 2.56
CA ILE A 258 16.41 15.90 1.37
C ILE A 258 15.33 16.68 0.61
N PRO A 259 15.49 17.98 0.37
CA PRO A 259 14.50 18.75 -0.37
C PRO A 259 14.32 18.09 -1.73
N LEU A 260 13.09 17.69 -2.05
CA LEU A 260 12.73 17.25 -3.39
C LEU A 260 13.10 18.41 -4.33
N PHE A 261 14.12 18.19 -5.16
CA PHE A 261 14.51 19.16 -6.18
C PHE A 261 13.29 19.41 -7.07
N SER A 262 12.74 20.61 -6.98
CA SER A 262 11.81 21.11 -7.98
C SER A 262 12.63 21.28 -9.26
N CYS A 263 12.49 20.35 -10.19
CA CYS A 263 12.99 20.51 -11.56
C CYS A 263 12.15 21.57 -12.29
N GLY A 264 12.26 22.83 -11.86
CA GLY A 264 11.74 24.02 -12.53
C GLY A 264 12.86 24.73 -13.28
N GLY A 265 13.56 24.02 -14.16
CA GLY A 265 14.53 24.63 -15.06
C GLY A 265 13.82 25.26 -16.26
N VAL A 266 13.59 26.56 -16.22
CA VAL A 266 13.17 27.34 -17.40
C VAL A 266 14.36 27.41 -18.35
N ILE A 267 14.31 26.66 -19.45
CA ILE A 267 15.25 26.82 -20.58
C ILE A 267 14.86 28.12 -21.29
N LYS A 268 15.66 29.17 -21.12
CA LYS A 268 15.64 30.32 -22.03
C LYS A 268 16.37 29.91 -23.31
N MET A 269 15.63 29.82 -24.42
CA MET A 269 16.24 29.86 -25.74
C MET A 269 16.58 31.30 -26.08
N THR A 270 17.85 31.56 -26.38
CA THR A 270 18.34 32.77 -27.06
C THR A 270 18.83 32.39 -28.42
#